data_AF-A0AAW0DPX4-F1
#
_entry.id   AF-A0AAW0DPX4-F1
#
_cell.length_a   1.000
_cell.length_b   1.000
_cell.length_c   1.000
_cell.angle_alpha   90.00
_cell.angle_beta   90.00
_cell.angle_gamma   90.00
#
_symmetry.space_group_name_H-M   'P 1'
#
loop_
_entity.id
_entity.type
_entity.pdbx_description
1 polymer ?
#
loop_
_entity_poly.entity_id
_entity_poly.type
_entity_poly.pdbx_seq_one_letter_code
_entity_poly.pdbx_strand_id
1 'polypeptide(L)'
;MGYTTPPFLSEHTTLPSYVPSSSEKAENLAALKEEEMLLERYDEEMSRLRELLQTMEEHKLALNKQILQRRSLTSSLRMIPTEILDHIFNFVAESTTHSLVITNSTSPYNLAGRSILWISQVSSRWRNTLLSRPKLWSSIDINAKSITAECRHIIGTYLRNAGSHPLYITIRARYLPISYIGGLALRMIICEIWRCEKLELWTDWGLIDQVTADNHLPPLSFPHLRSFGESRPVSPNETASRTYQWVSQALRNAPNLMRLDTYTFHNPNDFPFEKLTSLRIEDQQCNDVLEMIRNSPNLERFELHNIIPSDSQAPNPVECSSLRKAVIDTGGLWFDEVPELFVSLVMPDLERLELQSDFDGMSDRADLSRLPSSLFTMIAHFSSSLQELVLETGDARWSRTGYTDILRALPNLRCFTARNLIRDKEKFNSECILHLIQRLTIPSTSDLQNVLGSKLRAISLTERQTFMSMDYAVAFLDMLESRARLRHSVGVAQLVSAELRYTMPPIKAQIHSDHISNYVGDPSVLCRIEQLRQNGTLCGVSEYSM
;
A
#
# COMPACT_ATOMS: atom_id res chain seq x y z
N MET A 1 40.93 -50.47 29.77
CA MET A 1 40.82 -51.64 30.67
C MET A 1 39.73 -52.51 30.09
N GLY A 2 40.08 -53.75 29.73
CA GLY A 2 39.22 -54.65 28.97
C GLY A 2 37.98 -55.05 29.76
N TYR A 3 36.81 -54.79 29.20
CA TYR A 3 35.59 -55.46 29.60
C TYR A 3 35.62 -56.85 28.98
N THR A 4 36.20 -57.79 29.71
CA THR A 4 36.08 -59.22 29.46
C THR A 4 34.59 -59.55 29.67
N THR A 5 33.87 -59.74 28.57
CA THR A 5 32.53 -60.33 28.56
C THR A 5 32.51 -61.56 29.46
N PRO A 6 31.61 -61.68 30.45
CA PRO A 6 31.42 -62.95 31.14
C PRO A 6 31.02 -63.99 30.09
N PRO A 7 31.55 -65.23 30.20
CA PRO A 7 31.37 -66.24 29.19
C PRO A 7 29.88 -66.53 29.03
N PHE A 8 29.37 -66.32 27.82
CA PHE A 8 28.11 -66.89 27.38
C PHE A 8 28.10 -68.36 27.81
N LEU A 9 27.21 -68.71 28.75
CA LEU A 9 26.91 -70.11 29.03
C LEU A 9 26.53 -70.75 27.69
N SER A 10 27.37 -71.70 27.30
CA SER A 10 27.35 -72.47 26.05
C SER A 10 25.95 -72.87 25.61
N GLU A 11 25.64 -72.67 24.32
CA GLU A 11 24.39 -72.98 23.59
C GLU A 11 23.96 -74.47 23.59
N HIS A 12 24.40 -75.28 24.56
CA HIS A 12 24.02 -76.68 24.71
C HIS A 12 23.26 -77.03 25.99
N THR A 13 22.83 -76.04 26.79
CA THR A 13 22.06 -76.29 28.03
C THR A 13 20.60 -75.85 27.99
N THR A 14 20.07 -75.40 26.85
CA THR A 14 18.64 -75.07 26.66
C THR A 14 17.89 -76.21 25.96
N LEU A 15 17.99 -77.43 26.49
CA LEU A 15 17.06 -78.53 26.19
C LEU A 15 15.99 -78.58 27.30
N PRO A 16 14.68 -78.75 26.99
CA PRO A 16 13.58 -78.69 27.98
C PRO A 16 13.57 -79.77 29.08
N SER A 17 14.60 -80.61 29.18
CA SER A 17 14.66 -81.76 30.10
C SER A 17 15.97 -81.89 30.88
N TYR A 18 16.86 -80.90 30.87
CA TYR A 18 18.07 -80.92 31.69
C TYR A 18 17.77 -80.47 33.13
N VAL A 19 17.87 -81.40 34.08
CA VAL A 19 17.78 -81.12 35.52
C VAL A 19 19.21 -81.00 36.06
N PRO A 20 19.69 -79.80 36.43
CA PRO A 20 21.04 -79.62 36.93
C PRO A 20 21.24 -80.42 38.23
N SER A 21 22.43 -80.99 38.38
CA SER A 21 22.81 -81.78 39.56
C SER A 21 22.79 -80.90 40.82
N SER A 22 22.72 -81.52 42.02
CA SER A 22 22.70 -80.77 43.28
C SER A 22 23.95 -79.89 43.49
N SER A 23 25.10 -80.27 42.92
CA SER A 23 26.34 -79.49 42.94
C SER A 23 26.25 -78.26 42.03
N GLU A 24 25.78 -78.43 40.79
CA GLU A 24 25.61 -77.34 39.82
C GLU A 24 24.53 -76.33 40.28
N LYS A 25 23.48 -76.79 40.98
CA LYS A 25 22.49 -75.90 41.59
C LYS A 25 23.09 -75.04 42.70
N ALA A 26 23.97 -75.61 43.53
CA ALA A 26 24.63 -74.88 44.61
C ALA A 26 25.62 -73.84 44.05
N GLU A 27 26.38 -74.19 43.01
CA GLU A 27 27.30 -73.27 42.32
C GLU A 27 26.55 -72.12 41.63
N ASN A 28 25.46 -72.40 40.91
CA ASN A 28 24.64 -71.36 40.29
C ASN A 28 23.97 -70.44 41.33
N LEU A 29 23.52 -70.97 42.46
CA LEU A 29 22.95 -70.13 43.55
C LEU A 29 24.01 -69.23 44.19
N ALA A 30 25.25 -69.70 44.33
CA ALA A 30 26.34 -68.88 44.83
C ALA A 30 26.74 -67.77 43.85
N ALA A 31 26.82 -68.10 42.55
CA ALA A 31 27.08 -67.12 41.49
C ALA A 31 25.97 -66.07 41.38
N LEU A 32 24.70 -66.49 41.44
CA LEU A 32 23.55 -65.57 41.46
C LEU A 32 23.59 -64.62 42.65
N LYS A 33 23.94 -65.11 43.84
CA LYS A 33 24.05 -64.26 45.04
C LYS A 33 25.18 -63.23 44.91
N GLU A 34 26.30 -63.60 44.28
CA GLU A 34 27.39 -62.67 44.00
C GLU A 34 26.98 -61.61 42.96
N GLU A 35 26.29 -62.03 41.90
CA GLU A 35 25.75 -61.13 40.87
C GLU A 35 24.68 -60.18 41.43
N GLU A 36 23.79 -60.65 42.31
CA GLU A 36 22.78 -59.84 43.01
C GLU A 36 23.42 -58.77 43.90
N MET A 37 24.45 -59.12 44.68
CA MET A 37 25.19 -58.14 45.50
C MET A 37 25.93 -57.12 44.63
N LEU A 38 26.46 -57.52 43.48
CA LEU A 38 27.09 -56.59 42.53
C LEU A 38 26.06 -55.65 41.91
N LEU A 39 24.86 -56.15 41.59
CA LEU A 39 23.75 -55.35 41.09
C LEU A 39 23.32 -54.29 42.11
N GLU A 40 23.12 -54.68 43.37
CA GLU A 40 22.77 -53.74 44.45
C GLU A 40 23.82 -52.63 44.59
N ARG A 41 25.11 -52.98 44.52
CA ARG A 41 26.19 -51.99 44.56
C ARG A 41 26.18 -51.04 43.35
N TYR A 42 25.86 -51.55 42.15
CA TYR A 42 25.71 -50.70 40.97
C TYR A 42 24.49 -49.79 41.08
N ASP A 43 23.38 -50.25 41.65
CA ASP A 43 22.18 -49.45 41.88
C ASP A 43 22.41 -48.32 42.90
N GLU A 44 23.19 -48.58 43.95
CA GLU A 44 23.62 -47.56 44.92
C GLU A 44 24.48 -46.49 44.25
N GLU A 45 25.48 -46.88 43.46
CA GLU A 45 26.37 -45.91 42.79
C GLU A 45 25.62 -45.13 41.69
N MET A 46 24.69 -45.77 40.97
CA MET A 46 23.80 -45.07 40.04
C MET A 46 22.92 -44.05 40.75
N SER A 47 22.39 -44.38 41.93
CA SER A 47 21.57 -43.46 42.73
C SER A 47 22.38 -42.25 43.19
N ARG A 48 23.60 -42.48 43.69
CA ARG A 48 24.53 -41.44 44.09
C ARG A 48 24.92 -40.51 42.93
N LEU A 49 25.19 -41.07 41.75
CA LEU A 49 25.52 -40.28 40.56
C LEU A 49 24.34 -39.44 40.08
N ARG A 50 23.11 -39.93 40.21
CA ARG A 50 21.90 -39.16 39.89
C ARG A 50 21.71 -37.96 40.84
N GLU A 51 21.93 -38.15 42.14
CA GLU A 51 21.89 -37.04 43.11
C GLU A 51 22.97 -35.99 42.82
N LEU A 52 24.19 -36.42 42.50
CA LEU A 52 25.26 -35.50 42.12
C LEU A 52 24.92 -34.73 40.84
N LEU A 53 24.34 -35.38 39.84
CA LEU A 53 23.88 -34.70 38.61
C LEU A 53 22.81 -33.66 38.92
N GLN A 54 21.83 -33.99 39.76
CA GLN A 54 20.78 -33.04 40.14
C GLN A 54 21.35 -31.80 40.83
N THR A 55 22.25 -31.98 41.80
CA THR A 55 22.89 -30.84 42.49
C THR A 55 23.73 -29.98 41.54
N MET A 56 24.44 -30.59 40.58
CA MET A 56 25.17 -29.86 39.56
C MET A 56 24.25 -29.09 38.61
N GLU A 57 23.10 -29.63 38.24
CA GLU A 57 22.09 -28.94 37.43
C GLU A 57 21.49 -27.74 38.18
N GLU A 58 21.18 -27.89 39.46
CA GLU A 58 20.71 -26.80 40.31
C GLU A 58 21.75 -25.66 40.41
N HIS A 59 23.01 -26.01 40.66
CA HIS A 59 24.11 -25.05 40.66
C HIS A 59 24.30 -24.35 39.31
N LYS A 60 24.20 -25.09 38.19
CA LYS A 60 24.28 -24.53 36.84
C LYS A 60 23.15 -23.54 36.57
N LEU A 61 21.91 -23.86 36.98
CA LEU A 61 20.76 -22.96 36.84
C LEU A 61 20.95 -21.68 37.67
N ALA A 62 21.41 -21.81 38.92
CA ALA A 62 21.67 -20.68 39.80
C ALA A 62 22.76 -19.75 39.23
N LEU A 63 23.87 -20.33 38.73
CA LEU A 63 24.96 -19.56 38.14
C LEU A 63 24.53 -18.86 36.84
N ASN A 64 23.75 -19.55 35.99
CA ASN A 64 23.22 -18.95 34.76
C ASN A 64 22.30 -17.75 35.07
N LYS A 65 21.45 -17.87 36.11
CA LYS A 65 20.62 -16.75 36.59
C LYS A 65 21.48 -15.56 37.04
N GLN A 66 22.57 -15.77 37.77
CA GLN A 66 23.48 -14.71 38.17
C GLN A 66 24.21 -14.06 36.98
N ILE A 67 24.65 -14.84 36.00
CA ILE A 67 25.30 -14.33 34.78
C ILE A 67 24.33 -13.46 33.99
N LEU A 68 23.08 -13.91 33.80
CA LEU A 68 22.05 -13.12 33.13
C LEU A 68 21.76 -11.80 33.86
N GLN A 69 21.68 -11.83 35.20
CA GLN A 69 21.52 -10.62 36.00
C GLN A 69 22.69 -9.64 35.81
N ARG A 70 23.93 -10.11 35.92
CA ARG A 70 25.13 -9.25 35.75
C ARG A 70 25.24 -8.70 34.32
N ARG A 71 25.02 -9.53 33.29
CA ARG A 71 24.98 -9.08 31.89
C ARG A 71 23.88 -8.05 31.64
N SER A 72 22.74 -8.20 32.32
CA SER A 72 21.65 -7.22 32.22
C SER A 72 22.01 -5.86 32.83
N LEU A 73 22.82 -5.84 33.89
CA LEU A 73 23.29 -4.61 34.55
C LEU A 73 24.33 -3.86 33.70
N THR A 74 25.12 -4.58 32.92
CA THR A 74 26.14 -4.01 32.02
C THR A 74 25.63 -3.71 30.60
N SER A 75 24.33 -3.91 30.33
CA SER A 75 23.76 -3.71 28.99
C SER A 75 23.60 -2.22 28.68
N SER A 76 24.21 -1.77 27.57
CA SER A 76 24.08 -0.42 27.02
C SER A 76 22.63 0.02 26.81
N LEU A 77 21.70 -0.92 26.57
CA LEU A 77 20.27 -0.67 26.42
C LEU A 77 19.60 -0.09 27.67
N ARG A 78 20.18 -0.27 28.87
CA ARG A 78 19.68 0.36 30.11
C ARG A 78 20.19 1.79 30.32
N MET A 79 21.23 2.21 29.60
CA MET A 79 21.75 3.58 29.67
C MET A 79 21.03 4.54 28.71
N ILE A 80 20.27 4.01 27.75
CA ILE A 80 19.48 4.82 26.82
C ILE A 80 18.41 5.58 27.63
N PRO A 81 18.33 6.91 27.56
CA PRO A 81 17.28 7.70 28.21
C PRO A 81 15.87 7.34 27.71
N THR A 82 14.86 7.58 28.52
CA THR A 82 13.45 7.27 28.17
C THR A 82 12.98 8.00 26.93
N GLU A 83 13.51 9.19 26.68
CA GLU A 83 13.20 10.06 25.54
C GLU A 83 13.70 9.43 24.23
N ILE A 84 14.88 8.81 24.27
CA ILE A 84 15.46 8.13 23.12
C ILE A 84 14.71 6.82 22.84
N LEU A 85 14.32 6.08 23.90
CA LEU A 85 13.45 4.91 23.74
C LEU A 85 12.11 5.29 23.12
N ASP A 86 11.51 6.41 23.54
CA ASP A 86 10.26 6.93 22.97
C ASP A 86 10.43 7.27 21.48
N HIS A 87 11.52 7.95 21.09
CA HIS A 87 11.82 8.19 19.68
C HIS A 87 12.00 6.90 18.87
N ILE A 88 12.69 5.89 19.41
CA ILE A 88 12.84 4.59 18.77
C ILE A 88 11.47 3.91 18.59
N PHE A 89 10.61 3.93 19.61
CA PHE A 89 9.29 3.30 19.54
C PHE A 89 8.36 3.99 18.56
N ASN A 90 8.37 5.33 18.51
CA ASN A 90 7.62 6.08 17.50
C ASN A 90 8.15 5.77 16.10
N PHE A 91 9.47 5.72 15.90
CA PHE A 91 10.05 5.35 14.61
C PHE A 91 9.64 3.95 14.17
N VAL A 92 9.65 2.96 15.08
CA VAL A 92 9.19 1.60 14.78
C VAL A 92 7.70 1.59 14.45
N ALA A 93 6.87 2.33 15.19
CA ALA A 93 5.44 2.44 14.92
C ALA A 93 5.13 3.14 13.59
N GLU A 94 5.87 4.19 13.24
CA GLU A 94 5.73 4.95 11.98
C GLU A 94 6.26 4.20 10.77
N SER A 95 7.26 3.32 10.95
CA SER A 95 7.77 2.46 9.88
C SER A 95 6.75 1.42 9.42
N THR A 96 5.70 1.20 10.21
CA THR A 96 4.56 0.33 9.90
C THR A 96 3.32 1.18 9.61
N THR A 97 2.48 0.79 8.64
CA THR A 97 1.23 1.51 8.35
C THR A 97 0.28 1.53 9.56
N HIS A 98 0.31 0.46 10.37
CA HIS A 98 -0.45 0.34 11.61
C HIS A 98 0.37 -0.36 12.70
N SER A 99 0.09 -0.01 13.95
CA SER A 99 0.80 -0.56 15.13
C SER A 99 0.45 -2.02 15.43
N LEU A 100 -0.71 -2.48 14.97
CA LEU A 100 -1.15 -3.88 14.96
C LEU A 100 -1.63 -4.21 13.54
N VAL A 101 -1.08 -5.26 12.93
CA VAL A 101 -1.48 -5.75 11.61
C VAL A 101 -1.74 -7.25 11.72
N ILE A 102 -2.97 -7.68 11.40
CA ILE A 102 -3.39 -9.08 11.39
C ILE A 102 -3.90 -9.40 9.99
N THR A 103 -3.14 -10.14 9.16
CA THR A 103 -3.50 -10.46 7.76
C THR A 103 -3.32 -11.94 7.41
N ASN A 104 -3.80 -12.36 6.23
CA ASN A 104 -3.74 -13.76 5.80
C ASN A 104 -2.31 -14.32 5.65
N SER A 105 -1.29 -13.46 5.50
CA SER A 105 0.11 -13.86 5.40
C SER A 105 0.86 -13.81 6.74
N THR A 106 0.23 -13.31 7.80
CA THR A 106 0.81 -13.37 9.14
C THR A 106 0.65 -14.79 9.69
N SER A 107 1.67 -15.61 9.45
CA SER A 107 2.01 -16.67 10.39
C SER A 107 2.05 -16.08 11.82
N PRO A 108 1.66 -16.82 12.87
CA PRO A 108 1.81 -16.37 14.27
C PRO A 108 3.22 -15.85 14.56
N TYR A 109 4.23 -16.40 13.88
CA TYR A 109 5.63 -15.99 13.96
C TYR A 109 5.94 -14.65 13.26
N ASN A 110 5.15 -14.21 12.28
CA ASN A 110 5.32 -12.92 11.60
C ASN A 110 4.69 -11.74 12.38
N LEU A 111 3.68 -12.00 13.22
CA LEU A 111 3.21 -11.04 14.23
C LEU A 111 4.31 -10.70 15.24
N ALA A 112 5.24 -11.64 15.48
CA ALA A 112 6.34 -11.53 16.45
C ALA A 112 7.38 -10.45 16.13
N GLY A 113 7.56 -10.09 14.85
CA GLY A 113 8.63 -9.19 14.43
C GLY A 113 8.28 -7.71 14.40
N ARG A 114 6.98 -7.34 14.40
CA ARG A 114 6.55 -5.98 13.99
C ARG A 114 5.56 -5.31 14.94
N SER A 115 5.09 -5.98 15.98
CA SER A 115 4.12 -5.41 16.92
C SER A 115 4.79 -4.86 18.18
N ILE A 116 4.32 -3.69 18.62
CA ILE A 116 4.74 -3.01 19.86
C ILE A 116 4.49 -3.88 21.09
N LEU A 117 3.55 -4.82 21.03
CA LEU A 117 3.33 -5.81 22.07
C LEU A 117 4.59 -6.63 22.35
N TRP A 118 5.35 -7.03 21.34
CA TRP A 118 6.58 -7.80 21.50
C TRP A 118 7.71 -6.95 22.09
N ILE A 119 7.80 -5.69 21.67
CA ILE A 119 8.74 -4.72 22.25
C ILE A 119 8.46 -4.54 23.75
N SER A 120 7.18 -4.59 24.16
CA SER A 120 6.78 -4.54 25.57
C SER A 120 7.20 -5.78 26.38
N GLN A 121 7.64 -6.87 25.74
CA GLN A 121 8.12 -8.08 26.41
C GLN A 121 9.62 -8.04 26.72
N VAL A 122 10.39 -7.09 26.15
CA VAL A 122 11.84 -7.00 26.31
C VAL A 122 12.27 -6.70 27.76
N SER A 123 11.63 -5.72 28.40
CA SER A 123 11.91 -5.37 29.80
C SER A 123 10.74 -4.65 30.46
N SER A 124 10.69 -4.63 31.79
CA SER A 124 9.71 -3.83 32.54
C SER A 124 9.80 -2.34 32.22
N ARG A 125 11.02 -1.82 32.01
CA ARG A 125 11.23 -0.43 31.60
C ARG A 125 10.58 -0.13 30.25
N TRP A 126 10.84 -0.96 29.25
CA TRP A 126 10.29 -0.78 27.90
C TRP A 126 8.76 -0.88 27.93
N ARG A 127 8.23 -1.85 28.67
CA ARG A 127 6.79 -1.98 28.90
C ARG A 127 6.19 -0.72 29.51
N ASN A 128 6.77 -0.19 30.57
CA ASN A 128 6.25 1.00 31.25
C ASN A 128 6.30 2.23 30.35
N THR A 129 7.38 2.41 29.58
CA THR A 129 7.48 3.47 28.58
C THR A 129 6.37 3.34 27.52
N LEU A 130 6.17 2.15 26.96
CA LEU A 130 5.12 1.91 25.97
C LEU A 130 3.70 2.09 26.52
N LEU A 131 3.43 1.62 27.75
CA LEU A 131 2.12 1.77 28.40
C LEU A 131 1.80 3.24 28.73
N SER A 132 2.82 4.07 28.93
CA SER A 132 2.63 5.52 29.13
C SER A 132 2.28 6.29 27.85
N ARG A 133 2.26 5.61 26.68
CA ARG A 133 2.03 6.21 25.36
C ARG A 133 0.85 5.54 24.63
N PRO A 134 -0.40 5.91 24.95
CA PRO A 134 -1.59 5.32 24.33
C PRO A 134 -1.63 5.39 22.80
N LYS A 135 -1.05 6.44 22.20
CA LYS A 135 -0.93 6.62 20.73
C LYS A 135 -0.27 5.43 20.03
N LEU A 136 0.69 4.76 20.69
CA LEU A 136 1.37 3.60 20.12
C LEU A 136 0.45 2.38 20.00
N TRP A 137 -0.69 2.36 20.69
CA TRP A 137 -1.62 1.22 20.71
C TRP A 137 -2.91 1.50 19.93
N SER A 138 -3.03 2.67 19.28
CA SER A 138 -4.30 3.13 18.73
C SER A 138 -4.52 2.83 17.25
N SER A 139 -3.52 2.29 16.55
CA SER A 139 -3.58 2.03 15.10
C SER A 139 -3.66 0.53 14.82
N ILE A 140 -4.83 0.07 14.36
CA ILE A 140 -5.22 -1.34 14.30
C ILE A 140 -5.71 -1.69 12.89
N ASP A 141 -5.08 -2.66 12.26
CA ASP A 141 -5.45 -3.18 10.94
C ASP A 141 -5.67 -4.69 11.01
N ILE A 142 -6.89 -5.12 10.70
CA ILE A 142 -7.33 -6.49 10.94
C ILE A 142 -8.03 -7.07 9.72
N ASN A 143 -7.60 -8.27 9.33
CA ASN A 143 -8.31 -9.15 8.43
C ASN A 143 -9.15 -10.15 9.24
N ALA A 144 -10.48 -10.04 9.16
CA ALA A 144 -11.40 -10.82 9.97
C ALA A 144 -11.29 -12.35 9.74
N LYS A 145 -10.80 -12.78 8.57
CA LYS A 145 -10.58 -14.20 8.26
C LYS A 145 -9.37 -14.78 8.98
N SER A 146 -8.39 -13.95 9.31
CA SER A 146 -7.12 -14.38 9.90
C SER A 146 -7.16 -14.38 11.43
N ILE A 147 -8.29 -14.00 12.05
CA ILE A 147 -8.39 -13.86 13.49
C ILE A 147 -8.46 -15.24 14.16
N THR A 148 -7.42 -15.56 14.92
CA THR A 148 -7.38 -16.69 15.85
C THR A 148 -7.83 -16.28 17.26
N ALA A 149 -8.01 -17.25 18.17
CA ALA A 149 -8.32 -16.96 19.58
C ALA A 149 -7.26 -16.06 20.25
N GLU A 150 -5.98 -16.25 19.90
CA GLU A 150 -4.87 -15.45 20.40
C GLU A 150 -4.94 -14.00 19.92
N CYS A 151 -5.29 -13.80 18.64
CA CYS A 151 -5.48 -12.48 18.05
C CYS A 151 -6.51 -11.66 18.84
N ARG A 152 -7.60 -12.28 19.30
CA ARG A 152 -8.62 -11.61 20.12
C ARG A 152 -8.05 -11.02 21.40
N HIS A 153 -7.17 -11.74 22.09
CA HIS A 153 -6.52 -11.23 23.31
C HIS A 153 -5.56 -10.08 23.01
N ILE A 154 -4.85 -10.14 21.89
CA ILE A 154 -3.98 -9.06 21.43
C ILE A 154 -4.80 -7.80 21.13
N ILE A 155 -5.90 -7.93 20.37
CA ILE A 155 -6.81 -6.82 20.07
C ILE A 155 -7.34 -6.19 21.36
N GLY A 156 -7.81 -7.01 22.31
CA GLY A 156 -8.27 -6.51 23.61
C GLY A 156 -7.18 -5.77 24.40
N THR A 157 -5.92 -6.21 24.28
CA THR A 157 -4.78 -5.53 24.92
C THR A 157 -4.50 -4.18 24.27
N TYR A 158 -4.53 -4.09 22.94
CA TYR A 158 -4.37 -2.84 22.21
C TYR A 158 -5.47 -1.83 22.54
N LEU A 159 -6.74 -2.25 22.48
CA LEU A 159 -7.88 -1.39 22.79
C LEU A 159 -7.82 -0.85 24.23
N ARG A 160 -7.40 -1.69 25.19
CA ARG A 160 -7.19 -1.30 26.58
C ARG A 160 -6.04 -0.31 26.74
N ASN A 161 -4.89 -0.59 26.13
CA ASN A 161 -3.70 0.26 26.26
C ASN A 161 -3.84 1.59 25.51
N ALA A 162 -4.67 1.64 24.46
CA ALA A 162 -5.06 2.88 23.80
C ALA A 162 -5.89 3.80 24.70
N GLY A 163 -6.46 3.30 25.81
CA GLY A 163 -7.14 4.13 26.81
C GLY A 163 -8.31 4.92 26.23
N SER A 164 -8.27 6.25 26.32
CA SER A 164 -9.22 7.17 25.68
C SER A 164 -8.68 7.82 24.40
N HIS A 165 -7.51 7.38 23.91
CA HIS A 165 -6.89 7.96 22.73
C HIS A 165 -7.70 7.63 21.46
N PRO A 166 -7.75 8.54 20.47
CA PRO A 166 -8.45 8.28 19.23
C PRO A 166 -7.88 7.09 18.47
N LEU A 167 -8.75 6.27 17.90
CA LEU A 167 -8.38 5.05 17.19
C LEU A 167 -8.29 5.26 15.67
N TYR A 168 -7.34 4.57 15.05
CA TYR A 168 -7.21 4.42 13.59
C TYR A 168 -7.45 2.95 13.27
N ILE A 169 -8.60 2.65 12.68
CA ILE A 169 -9.04 1.26 12.51
C ILE A 169 -9.26 0.96 11.03
N THR A 170 -8.62 -0.09 10.54
CA THR A 170 -8.89 -0.69 9.24
C THR A 170 -9.38 -2.12 9.43
N ILE A 171 -10.58 -2.40 8.92
CA ILE A 171 -11.19 -3.73 8.94
C ILE A 171 -11.22 -4.27 7.51
N ARG A 172 -10.68 -5.46 7.29
CA ARG A 172 -10.72 -6.15 6.00
C ARG A 172 -11.44 -7.48 6.15
N ALA A 173 -12.48 -7.70 5.36
CA ALA A 173 -13.21 -8.96 5.39
C ALA A 173 -13.91 -9.24 4.05
N ARG A 174 -13.16 -9.19 2.95
CA ARG A 174 -13.74 -9.53 1.64
C ARG A 174 -14.08 -11.03 1.54
N TYR A 175 -15.31 -11.33 1.11
CA TYR A 175 -15.89 -12.65 0.83
C TYR A 175 -16.21 -13.52 2.07
N LEU A 176 -17.36 -14.18 2.10
CA LEU A 176 -17.79 -15.10 3.17
C LEU A 176 -17.05 -16.45 3.17
N PRO A 177 -17.05 -17.21 4.28
CA PRO A 177 -17.55 -16.88 5.63
C PRO A 177 -16.45 -16.42 6.61
N ILE A 178 -16.83 -15.65 7.65
CA ILE A 178 -15.96 -15.34 8.80
C ILE A 178 -16.16 -16.39 9.90
N SER A 179 -15.11 -16.73 10.64
CA SER A 179 -15.21 -17.62 11.80
C SER A 179 -15.97 -16.98 12.98
N TYR A 180 -16.56 -17.77 13.87
CA TYR A 180 -17.20 -17.26 15.09
C TYR A 180 -16.25 -16.36 15.91
N ILE A 181 -14.97 -16.74 16.00
CA ILE A 181 -13.93 -15.96 16.70
C ILE A 181 -13.70 -14.62 16.00
N GLY A 182 -13.67 -14.59 14.66
CA GLY A 182 -13.58 -13.37 13.88
C GLY A 182 -14.75 -12.42 14.15
N GLY A 183 -15.97 -12.95 14.20
CA GLY A 183 -17.17 -12.17 14.56
C GLY A 183 -17.08 -11.56 15.96
N LEU A 184 -16.60 -12.31 16.96
CA LEU A 184 -16.41 -11.78 18.32
C LEU A 184 -15.36 -10.67 18.39
N ALA A 185 -14.26 -10.79 17.65
CA ALA A 185 -13.23 -9.76 17.60
C ALA A 185 -13.72 -8.49 16.88
N LEU A 186 -14.47 -8.64 15.78
CA LEU A 186 -15.14 -7.52 15.12
C LEU A 186 -16.10 -6.81 16.07
N ARG A 187 -16.89 -7.55 16.84
CA ARG A 187 -17.79 -6.97 17.84
C ARG A 187 -17.03 -6.14 18.88
N MET A 188 -15.87 -6.60 19.36
CA MET A 188 -15.03 -5.82 20.29
C MET A 188 -14.58 -4.49 19.69
N ILE A 189 -14.25 -4.47 18.40
CA ILE A 189 -13.81 -3.27 17.68
C ILE A 189 -14.97 -2.31 17.43
N ILE A 190 -16.12 -2.83 16.98
CA ILE A 190 -17.33 -2.05 16.72
C ILE A 190 -17.80 -1.33 17.99
N CYS A 191 -17.67 -1.96 19.17
CA CYS A 191 -17.98 -1.31 20.45
C CYS A 191 -17.08 -0.10 20.78
N GLU A 192 -15.88 0.00 20.20
CA GLU A 192 -14.90 1.07 20.46
C GLU A 192 -14.86 2.13 19.36
N ILE A 193 -15.69 1.99 18.32
CA ILE A 193 -15.62 2.82 17.11
C ILE A 193 -16.00 4.28 17.34
N TRP A 194 -16.69 4.57 18.45
CA TRP A 194 -17.15 5.92 18.81
C TRP A 194 -16.02 6.92 19.06
N ARG A 195 -14.82 6.42 19.36
CA ARG A 195 -13.60 7.22 19.51
C ARG A 195 -12.65 7.08 18.32
N CYS A 196 -13.09 6.49 17.21
CA CYS A 196 -12.29 6.47 15.99
C CYS A 196 -12.14 7.88 15.43
N GLU A 197 -10.91 8.23 15.09
CA GLU A 197 -10.59 9.39 14.26
C GLU A 197 -10.53 9.01 12.78
N LYS A 198 -10.08 7.78 12.49
CA LYS A 198 -10.05 7.20 11.16
C LYS A 198 -10.66 5.80 11.17
N LEU A 199 -11.58 5.55 10.26
CA LEU A 199 -12.22 4.25 10.08
C LEU A 199 -12.21 3.87 8.60
N GLU A 200 -11.68 2.68 8.30
CA GLU A 200 -11.73 2.09 6.96
C GLU A 200 -12.37 0.70 7.02
N LEU A 201 -13.46 0.50 6.26
CA LEU A 201 -14.25 -0.72 6.22
C LEU A 201 -14.15 -1.39 4.85
N TRP A 202 -13.17 -2.28 4.69
CA TRP A 202 -12.99 -3.09 3.48
C TRP A 202 -13.70 -4.45 3.58
N THR A 203 -15.01 -4.42 3.81
CA THR A 203 -15.87 -5.57 4.07
C THR A 203 -17.24 -5.39 3.41
N ASP A 204 -17.93 -6.52 3.21
CA ASP A 204 -19.36 -6.56 2.88
C ASP A 204 -20.19 -6.05 4.08
N TRP A 205 -21.21 -5.22 3.80
CA TRP A 205 -22.11 -4.67 4.82
C TRP A 205 -22.96 -5.75 5.51
N GLY A 206 -23.35 -6.80 4.78
CA GLY A 206 -24.06 -7.96 5.30
C GLY A 206 -23.23 -8.80 6.29
N LEU A 207 -21.90 -8.71 6.22
CA LEU A 207 -21.02 -9.31 7.23
C LEU A 207 -21.08 -8.56 8.55
N ILE A 208 -21.16 -7.22 8.49
CA ILE A 208 -21.34 -6.41 9.68
C ILE A 208 -22.75 -6.67 10.25
N ASP A 209 -23.79 -6.80 9.42
CA ASP A 209 -25.14 -7.20 9.85
C ASP A 209 -25.13 -8.47 10.71
N GLN A 210 -24.36 -9.50 10.33
CA GLN A 210 -24.29 -10.74 11.12
C GLN A 210 -23.69 -10.53 12.52
N VAL A 211 -22.75 -9.58 12.65
CA VAL A 211 -22.09 -9.26 13.92
C VAL A 211 -22.94 -8.30 14.76
N THR A 212 -23.77 -7.48 14.11
CA THR A 212 -24.62 -6.45 14.73
C THR A 212 -26.07 -6.88 14.94
N ALA A 213 -26.49 -8.01 14.39
CA ALA A 213 -27.86 -8.54 14.48
C ALA A 213 -28.35 -8.79 15.92
N ASP A 214 -27.43 -9.00 16.86
CA ASP A 214 -27.74 -8.94 18.28
C ASP A 214 -28.01 -7.47 18.64
N ASN A 215 -29.29 -7.09 18.77
CA ASN A 215 -29.85 -5.75 19.09
C ASN A 215 -29.32 -5.04 20.37
N HIS A 216 -28.12 -5.37 20.84
CA HIS A 216 -27.47 -4.87 22.05
C HIS A 216 -26.29 -3.93 21.78
N LEU A 217 -26.00 -3.57 20.51
CA LEU A 217 -24.98 -2.58 20.25
C LEU A 217 -25.49 -1.18 20.64
N PRO A 218 -24.66 -0.36 21.31
CA PRO A 218 -25.01 1.02 21.60
C PRO A 218 -25.27 1.78 20.29
N PRO A 219 -26.07 2.87 20.32
CA PRO A 219 -26.25 3.71 19.16
C PRO A 219 -24.88 4.19 18.65
N LEU A 220 -24.57 3.87 17.40
CA LEU A 220 -23.33 4.28 16.77
C LEU A 220 -23.29 5.80 16.71
N SER A 221 -22.18 6.39 17.14
CA SER A 221 -21.92 7.81 17.01
C SER A 221 -20.46 7.99 16.66
N PHE A 222 -20.18 8.99 15.82
CA PHE A 222 -18.84 9.29 15.34
C PHE A 222 -18.40 10.71 15.73
N PRO A 223 -18.33 11.03 17.05
CA PRO A 223 -18.01 12.38 17.52
C PRO A 223 -16.60 12.85 17.13
N HIS A 224 -15.65 11.92 16.98
CA HIS A 224 -14.24 12.22 16.70
C HIS A 224 -13.80 11.88 15.27
N LEU A 225 -14.70 11.30 14.46
CA LEU A 225 -14.32 10.78 13.15
C LEU A 225 -14.00 11.91 12.18
N ARG A 226 -12.81 11.85 11.59
CA ARG A 226 -12.30 12.79 10.58
C ARG A 226 -12.18 12.17 9.21
N SER A 227 -11.98 10.86 9.14
CA SER A 227 -11.75 10.13 7.90
C SER A 227 -12.54 8.84 7.91
N PHE A 228 -13.38 8.65 6.89
CA PHE A 228 -14.12 7.42 6.66
C PHE A 228 -13.79 6.87 5.28
N GLY A 229 -13.61 5.55 5.19
CA GLY A 229 -13.48 4.82 3.95
C GLY A 229 -14.26 3.51 3.99
N GLU A 230 -14.87 3.11 2.89
CA GLU A 230 -15.52 1.81 2.71
C GLU A 230 -14.98 1.10 1.45
N SER A 231 -15.29 -0.19 1.25
CA SER A 231 -14.98 -0.90 0.00
C SER A 231 -16.17 -1.00 -0.95
N ARG A 232 -15.87 -1.29 -2.22
CA ARG A 232 -16.87 -1.69 -3.21
C ARG A 232 -17.79 -2.79 -2.65
N PRO A 233 -19.11 -2.60 -2.68
CA PRO A 233 -20.03 -3.64 -2.25
C PRO A 233 -19.89 -4.86 -3.16
N VAL A 234 -20.01 -6.05 -2.57
CA VAL A 234 -19.90 -7.32 -3.29
C VAL A 234 -21.17 -7.59 -4.10
N SER A 235 -22.32 -7.07 -3.65
CA SER A 235 -23.60 -7.16 -4.33
C SER A 235 -24.34 -5.82 -4.40
N PRO A 236 -25.14 -5.58 -5.47
CA PRO A 236 -25.91 -4.35 -5.62
C PRO A 236 -26.95 -4.09 -4.51
N ASN A 237 -27.35 -5.15 -3.79
CA ASN A 237 -28.39 -5.08 -2.76
C ASN A 237 -27.82 -4.77 -1.35
N GLU A 238 -26.50 -4.66 -1.19
CA GLU A 238 -25.86 -4.40 0.11
C GLU A 238 -26.25 -3.05 0.72
N THR A 239 -26.58 -2.05 -0.10
CA THR A 239 -26.95 -0.72 0.41
C THR A 239 -28.37 -0.64 0.97
N ALA A 240 -29.18 -1.67 0.72
CA ALA A 240 -30.43 -1.91 1.46
C ALA A 240 -30.20 -2.55 2.84
N SER A 241 -28.95 -2.87 3.20
CA SER A 241 -28.58 -3.38 4.52
C SER A 241 -29.01 -2.40 5.62
N ARG A 242 -29.55 -2.96 6.71
CA ARG A 242 -29.85 -2.19 7.92
C ARG A 242 -28.59 -1.58 8.52
N THR A 243 -27.47 -2.30 8.50
CA THR A 243 -26.19 -1.76 8.99
C THR A 243 -25.70 -0.61 8.12
N TYR A 244 -25.83 -0.69 6.79
CA TYR A 244 -25.47 0.43 5.92
C TYR A 244 -26.25 1.69 6.30
N GLN A 245 -27.58 1.57 6.45
CA GLN A 245 -28.43 2.69 6.88
C GLN A 245 -28.04 3.22 8.27
N TRP A 246 -27.74 2.32 9.20
CA TRP A 246 -27.32 2.67 10.56
C TRP A 246 -25.98 3.43 10.59
N VAL A 247 -24.99 2.98 9.83
CA VAL A 247 -23.68 3.65 9.72
C VAL A 247 -23.80 4.96 8.96
N SER A 248 -24.55 5.00 7.86
CA SER A 248 -24.81 6.22 7.10
C SER A 248 -25.48 7.30 7.96
N GLN A 249 -26.46 6.91 8.78
CA GLN A 249 -27.08 7.83 9.73
C GLN A 249 -26.08 8.36 10.78
N ALA A 250 -25.14 7.52 11.24
CA ALA A 250 -24.10 7.96 12.17
C ALA A 250 -23.08 8.89 11.49
N LEU A 251 -22.71 8.62 10.23
CA LEU A 251 -21.78 9.43 9.43
C LEU A 251 -22.37 10.80 9.08
N ARG A 252 -23.66 10.86 8.74
CA ARG A 252 -24.41 12.11 8.55
C ARG A 252 -24.27 13.06 9.75
N ASN A 253 -24.24 12.49 10.95
CA ASN A 253 -24.14 13.23 12.22
C ASN A 253 -22.70 13.39 12.71
N ALA A 254 -21.68 12.96 11.96
CA ALA A 254 -20.29 13.08 12.36
C ALA A 254 -19.82 14.56 12.24
N PRO A 255 -19.56 15.27 13.35
CA PRO A 255 -19.36 16.71 13.30
C PRO A 255 -18.02 17.13 12.68
N ASN A 256 -17.03 16.23 12.67
CA ASN A 256 -15.65 16.49 12.29
C ASN A 256 -15.20 15.77 11.02
N LEU A 257 -16.13 15.14 10.28
CA LEU A 257 -15.78 14.36 9.09
C LEU A 257 -15.26 15.30 7.98
N MET A 258 -14.03 15.04 7.54
CA MET A 258 -13.31 15.88 6.57
C MET A 258 -12.88 15.09 5.32
N ARG A 259 -12.73 13.78 5.44
CA ARG A 259 -12.33 12.90 4.34
C ARG A 259 -13.31 11.74 4.20
N LEU A 260 -13.79 11.54 2.99
CA LEU A 260 -14.71 10.48 2.64
C LEU A 260 -14.17 9.71 1.44
N ASP A 261 -14.12 8.39 1.55
CA ASP A 261 -13.80 7.44 0.48
C ASP A 261 -14.94 6.42 0.37
N THR A 262 -15.77 6.52 -0.66
CA THR A 262 -17.03 5.76 -0.77
C THR A 262 -17.22 5.21 -2.18
N TYR A 263 -17.74 4.00 -2.26
CA TYR A 263 -17.97 3.29 -3.53
C TYR A 263 -19.43 3.36 -3.97
N THR A 264 -20.34 3.57 -3.02
CA THR A 264 -21.76 3.60 -3.30
C THR A 264 -22.40 4.78 -2.62
N PHE A 265 -22.77 5.74 -3.45
CA PHE A 265 -23.64 6.82 -3.07
C PHE A 265 -25.02 6.62 -3.68
N HIS A 266 -26.03 6.50 -2.82
CA HIS A 266 -27.43 6.39 -3.28
C HIS A 266 -28.26 7.62 -2.91
N ASN A 267 -27.79 8.48 -2.00
CA ASN A 267 -28.54 9.67 -1.60
C ASN A 267 -27.66 10.88 -1.22
N PRO A 268 -27.84 12.06 -1.83
CA PRO A 268 -27.17 13.34 -1.53
C PRO A 268 -27.03 13.69 -0.04
N ASN A 269 -27.95 13.16 0.79
CA ASN A 269 -28.03 13.51 2.20
C ASN A 269 -27.23 12.59 3.14
N ASP A 270 -26.66 11.49 2.66
CA ASP A 270 -26.06 10.47 3.55
C ASP A 270 -24.77 10.93 4.24
N PHE A 271 -24.12 11.97 3.72
CA PHE A 271 -22.87 12.49 4.26
C PHE A 271 -22.92 14.02 4.45
N PRO A 272 -22.18 14.57 5.44
CA PRO A 272 -22.08 16.00 5.67
C PRO A 272 -21.10 16.68 4.69
N PHE A 273 -21.46 16.73 3.40
CA PHE A 273 -20.61 17.24 2.30
C PHE A 273 -20.05 18.64 2.55
N GLU A 274 -20.80 19.50 3.24
CA GLU A 274 -20.40 20.87 3.56
C GLU A 274 -19.04 20.99 4.27
N LYS A 275 -18.63 19.94 5.00
CA LYS A 275 -17.41 19.90 5.80
C LYS A 275 -16.26 19.15 5.13
N LEU A 276 -16.51 18.48 4.02
CA LEU A 276 -15.53 17.64 3.36
C LEU A 276 -14.46 18.50 2.68
N THR A 277 -13.20 18.10 2.89
CA THR A 277 -12.01 18.67 2.25
C THR A 277 -11.39 17.68 1.26
N SER A 278 -11.71 16.38 1.39
CA SER A 278 -11.27 15.32 0.51
C SER A 278 -12.42 14.37 0.23
N LEU A 279 -12.73 14.14 -1.03
CA LEU A 279 -13.76 13.20 -1.48
C LEU A 279 -13.16 12.27 -2.52
N ARG A 280 -13.22 10.98 -2.26
CA ARG A 280 -12.91 9.92 -3.20
C ARG A 280 -14.17 9.10 -3.45
N ILE A 281 -14.51 8.94 -4.72
CA ILE A 281 -15.68 8.19 -5.16
C ILE A 281 -15.32 7.26 -6.32
N GLU A 282 -15.97 6.12 -6.35
CA GLU A 282 -15.82 5.13 -7.43
C GLU A 282 -17.19 4.69 -7.97
N ASP A 283 -17.26 4.31 -9.25
CA ASP A 283 -18.47 3.75 -9.89
C ASP A 283 -19.71 4.67 -9.80
N GLN A 284 -19.55 5.98 -10.05
CA GLN A 284 -20.64 6.97 -9.92
C GLN A 284 -21.13 7.52 -11.27
N GLN A 285 -22.42 7.87 -11.34
CA GLN A 285 -23.00 8.57 -12.49
C GLN A 285 -22.55 10.04 -12.54
N CYS A 286 -22.42 10.60 -13.74
CA CYS A 286 -22.01 12.00 -13.93
C CYS A 286 -22.84 13.01 -13.14
N ASN A 287 -24.17 12.83 -13.08
CA ASN A 287 -25.04 13.75 -12.34
C ASN A 287 -24.80 13.73 -10.84
N ASP A 288 -24.65 12.54 -10.27
CA ASP A 288 -24.44 12.34 -8.84
C ASP A 288 -23.11 12.97 -8.41
N VAL A 289 -22.06 12.78 -9.22
CA VAL A 289 -20.75 13.42 -9.05
C VAL A 289 -20.90 14.95 -8.97
N LEU A 290 -21.65 15.53 -9.91
CA LEU A 290 -21.82 16.99 -9.98
C LEU A 290 -22.65 17.53 -8.82
N GLU A 291 -23.67 16.79 -8.37
CA GLU A 291 -24.43 17.13 -7.16
C GLU A 291 -23.56 17.07 -5.91
N MET A 292 -22.68 16.07 -5.78
CA MET A 292 -21.75 15.95 -4.65
C MET A 292 -20.77 17.11 -4.58
N ILE A 293 -20.19 17.50 -5.73
CA ILE A 293 -19.28 18.64 -5.79
C ILE A 293 -20.02 19.94 -5.43
N ARG A 294 -21.26 20.11 -5.92
CA ARG A 294 -22.12 21.27 -5.60
C ARG A 294 -22.38 21.39 -4.10
N ASN A 295 -22.55 20.26 -3.40
CA ASN A 295 -22.80 20.22 -1.96
C ASN A 295 -21.51 20.29 -1.11
N SER A 296 -20.32 20.36 -1.75
CA SER A 296 -19.01 20.34 -1.08
C SER A 296 -18.21 21.65 -1.29
N PRO A 297 -18.63 22.79 -0.72
CA PRO A 297 -18.00 24.09 -0.94
C PRO A 297 -16.58 24.24 -0.39
N ASN A 298 -16.14 23.33 0.49
CA ASN A 298 -14.81 23.34 1.11
C ASN A 298 -13.87 22.26 0.54
N LEU A 299 -14.27 21.61 -0.55
CA LEU A 299 -13.54 20.48 -1.12
C LEU A 299 -12.20 20.94 -1.71
N GLU A 300 -11.08 20.42 -1.20
CA GLU A 300 -9.73 20.73 -1.71
C GLU A 300 -9.19 19.63 -2.63
N ARG A 301 -9.59 18.38 -2.38
CA ARG A 301 -9.14 17.18 -3.10
C ARG A 301 -10.33 16.35 -3.54
N PHE A 302 -10.35 16.01 -4.82
CA PHE A 302 -11.40 15.21 -5.43
C PHE A 302 -10.77 14.07 -6.23
N GLU A 303 -11.22 12.85 -6.01
CA GLU A 303 -10.83 11.67 -6.77
C GLU A 303 -12.09 10.94 -7.25
N LEU A 304 -12.20 10.75 -8.55
CA LEU A 304 -13.26 10.01 -9.20
C LEU A 304 -12.64 8.86 -9.97
N HIS A 305 -13.03 7.64 -9.64
CA HIS A 305 -12.57 6.42 -10.29
C HIS A 305 -13.75 5.72 -10.97
N ASN A 306 -13.61 5.34 -12.23
CA ASN A 306 -14.66 4.68 -13.01
C ASN A 306 -16.01 5.42 -13.08
N ILE A 307 -16.20 6.24 -14.11
CA ILE A 307 -17.44 6.98 -14.33
C ILE A 307 -18.47 6.11 -15.04
N ILE A 308 -19.73 6.20 -14.62
CA ILE A 308 -20.87 5.60 -15.31
C ILE A 308 -21.51 6.69 -16.19
N PRO A 309 -21.61 6.50 -17.53
CA PRO A 309 -22.27 7.46 -18.41
C PRO A 309 -23.75 7.58 -18.02
N SER A 310 -24.29 8.78 -18.14
CA SER A 310 -25.71 9.05 -17.89
C SER A 310 -26.41 9.32 -19.22
N ASP A 311 -27.65 8.83 -19.39
CA ASP A 311 -28.47 9.09 -20.59
C ASP A 311 -29.19 10.47 -20.53
N SER A 312 -29.01 11.21 -19.45
CA SER A 312 -29.67 12.48 -19.15
C SER A 312 -28.92 13.67 -19.74
N GLN A 313 -29.63 14.77 -20.01
CA GLN A 313 -29.01 16.01 -20.48
C GLN A 313 -27.91 16.53 -19.54
N ALA A 314 -26.88 17.14 -20.13
CA ALA A 314 -25.81 17.84 -19.43
C ALA A 314 -26.37 18.76 -18.32
N PRO A 315 -26.06 18.48 -17.05
CA PRO A 315 -26.57 19.24 -15.92
C PRO A 315 -25.97 20.66 -15.87
N ASN A 316 -26.53 21.50 -15.00
CA ASN A 316 -26.03 22.86 -14.81
C ASN A 316 -24.56 22.86 -14.37
N PRO A 317 -23.72 23.78 -14.88
CA PRO A 317 -22.34 23.93 -14.44
C PRO A 317 -22.21 24.02 -12.92
N VAL A 318 -21.18 23.39 -12.39
CA VAL A 318 -20.84 23.34 -10.97
C VAL A 318 -19.49 24.02 -10.80
N GLU A 319 -19.50 25.10 -10.03
CA GLU A 319 -18.30 25.83 -9.67
C GLU A 319 -17.78 25.35 -8.31
N CYS A 320 -16.51 24.94 -8.26
CA CYS A 320 -15.81 24.57 -7.03
C CYS A 320 -14.47 25.30 -6.94
N SER A 321 -14.48 26.47 -6.32
CA SER A 321 -13.31 27.34 -6.16
C SER A 321 -12.35 26.88 -5.07
N SER A 322 -12.77 26.05 -4.12
CA SER A 322 -11.89 25.48 -3.09
C SER A 322 -10.99 24.36 -3.63
N LEU A 323 -11.33 23.77 -4.78
CA LEU A 323 -10.64 22.58 -5.27
C LEU A 323 -9.23 22.91 -5.75
N ARG A 324 -8.25 22.17 -5.25
CA ARG A 324 -6.82 22.32 -5.59
C ARG A 324 -6.28 21.12 -6.34
N LYS A 325 -6.80 19.91 -6.06
CA LYS A 325 -6.37 18.67 -6.69
C LYS A 325 -7.56 17.85 -7.16
N ALA A 326 -7.52 17.42 -8.42
CA ALA A 326 -8.53 16.54 -9.01
C ALA A 326 -7.87 15.35 -9.69
N VAL A 327 -8.39 14.15 -9.45
CA VAL A 327 -8.09 12.93 -10.19
C VAL A 327 -9.41 12.44 -10.79
N ILE A 328 -9.44 12.24 -12.11
CA ILE A 328 -10.62 11.75 -12.83
C ILE A 328 -10.16 10.58 -13.70
N ASP A 329 -10.53 9.38 -13.30
CA ASP A 329 -10.40 8.15 -14.08
C ASP A 329 -11.76 7.77 -14.66
N THR A 330 -11.84 7.70 -15.99
CA THR A 330 -13.06 7.36 -16.72
C THR A 330 -13.36 5.86 -16.75
N GLY A 331 -12.51 5.01 -16.16
CA GLY A 331 -12.76 3.57 -16.03
C GLY A 331 -12.81 2.83 -17.37
N GLY A 332 -12.02 3.31 -18.32
CA GLY A 332 -11.96 2.77 -19.68
C GLY A 332 -12.86 3.47 -20.68
N LEU A 333 -13.74 4.39 -20.28
CA LEU A 333 -14.45 5.21 -21.25
C LEU A 333 -13.52 6.24 -21.89
N TRP A 334 -13.78 6.58 -23.15
CA TRP A 334 -13.10 7.71 -23.76
C TRP A 334 -13.62 9.03 -23.17
N PHE A 335 -12.78 10.06 -23.13
CA PHE A 335 -13.20 11.37 -22.62
C PHE A 335 -14.39 11.98 -23.40
N ASP A 336 -14.55 11.63 -24.68
CA ASP A 336 -15.70 12.02 -25.51
C ASP A 336 -17.00 11.29 -25.17
N GLU A 337 -16.94 10.19 -24.41
CA GLU A 337 -18.12 9.43 -23.96
C GLU A 337 -18.75 10.02 -22.68
N VAL A 338 -18.03 10.92 -22.01
CA VAL A 338 -18.52 11.64 -20.81
C VAL A 338 -18.35 13.17 -20.95
N PRO A 339 -18.82 13.79 -22.05
CA PRO A 339 -18.58 15.21 -22.32
C PRO A 339 -19.29 16.11 -21.31
N GLU A 340 -20.41 15.65 -20.75
CA GLU A 340 -21.25 16.37 -19.80
C GLU A 340 -20.51 16.71 -18.51
N LEU A 341 -19.67 15.80 -18.03
CA LEU A 341 -18.84 16.01 -16.86
C LEU A 341 -17.85 17.16 -17.10
N PHE A 342 -17.11 17.11 -18.23
CA PHE A 342 -16.08 18.10 -18.53
C PHE A 342 -16.65 19.48 -18.86
N VAL A 343 -17.82 19.56 -19.50
CA VAL A 343 -18.48 20.85 -19.78
C VAL A 343 -19.04 21.50 -18.50
N SER A 344 -19.47 20.69 -17.53
CA SER A 344 -20.12 21.18 -16.32
C SER A 344 -19.15 21.55 -15.20
N LEU A 345 -17.93 21.01 -15.19
CA LEU A 345 -16.96 21.27 -14.13
C LEU A 345 -16.23 22.61 -14.31
N VAL A 346 -16.41 23.52 -13.36
CA VAL A 346 -15.69 24.81 -13.30
C VAL A 346 -14.87 24.86 -12.01
N MET A 347 -13.55 24.78 -12.12
CA MET A 347 -12.64 24.63 -10.96
C MET A 347 -11.50 25.67 -11.06
N PRO A 348 -11.78 26.97 -10.84
CA PRO A 348 -10.89 28.06 -11.25
C PRO A 348 -9.55 28.11 -10.53
N ASP A 349 -9.44 27.53 -9.34
CA ASP A 349 -8.23 27.52 -8.51
C ASP A 349 -7.47 26.17 -8.57
N LEU A 350 -7.81 25.28 -9.51
CA LEU A 350 -7.22 23.95 -9.59
C LEU A 350 -5.71 24.03 -9.85
N GLU A 351 -4.90 23.41 -9.00
CA GLU A 351 -3.43 23.41 -9.10
C GLU A 351 -2.89 22.14 -9.75
N ARG A 352 -3.54 21.00 -9.49
CA ARG A 352 -3.18 19.69 -10.05
C ARG A 352 -4.40 18.98 -10.62
N LEU A 353 -4.26 18.51 -11.85
CA LEU A 353 -5.25 17.68 -12.52
C LEU A 353 -4.59 16.40 -13.02
N GLU A 354 -5.24 15.27 -12.75
CA GLU A 354 -4.86 13.96 -13.28
C GLU A 354 -6.08 13.36 -13.98
N LEU A 355 -5.93 13.08 -15.28
CA LEU A 355 -6.97 12.47 -16.09
C LEU A 355 -6.48 11.11 -16.57
N GLN A 356 -7.26 10.07 -16.29
CA GLN A 356 -6.95 8.71 -16.66
C GLN A 356 -8.09 8.12 -17.50
N SER A 357 -7.73 7.37 -18.53
CA SER A 357 -8.65 6.70 -19.44
C SER A 357 -8.02 5.39 -19.88
N ASP A 358 -8.13 4.35 -19.04
CA ASP A 358 -7.50 3.04 -19.27
C ASP A 358 -8.39 2.10 -20.09
N PHE A 359 -8.62 2.42 -21.37
CA PHE A 359 -9.38 1.54 -22.26
C PHE A 359 -8.50 0.40 -22.81
N ASP A 360 -8.84 -0.84 -22.42
CA ASP A 360 -8.16 -2.07 -22.88
C ASP A 360 -8.86 -2.72 -24.12
N GLY A 361 -9.98 -2.18 -24.60
CA GLY A 361 -10.84 -2.82 -25.60
C GLY A 361 -10.32 -2.80 -27.06
N MET A 362 -10.57 -3.87 -27.81
CA MET A 362 -10.28 -4.03 -29.25
C MET A 362 -11.26 -3.26 -30.17
N SER A 363 -11.77 -2.11 -29.75
CA SER A 363 -12.73 -1.35 -30.55
C SER A 363 -11.99 -0.52 -31.61
N ASP A 364 -12.17 -0.89 -32.88
CA ASP A 364 -11.76 -0.21 -34.12
C ASP A 364 -12.46 1.15 -34.32
N ARG A 365 -12.69 1.92 -33.24
CA ARG A 365 -13.34 3.22 -33.36
C ARG A 365 -12.38 4.25 -33.93
N ALA A 366 -12.87 4.86 -35.01
CA ALA A 366 -12.15 5.75 -35.91
C ALA A 366 -11.56 6.97 -35.19
N ASP A 367 -10.31 7.27 -35.55
CA ASP A 367 -9.63 8.57 -35.52
C ASP A 367 -10.27 9.65 -34.62
N LEU A 368 -9.93 9.61 -33.33
CA LEU A 368 -9.98 10.78 -32.44
C LEU A 368 -8.96 11.84 -32.87
N SER A 369 -9.04 12.30 -34.12
CA SER A 369 -8.08 13.23 -34.74
C SER A 369 -7.99 14.59 -34.04
N ARG A 370 -8.74 14.82 -32.94
CA ARG A 370 -8.71 15.99 -32.08
C ARG A 370 -8.99 15.60 -30.63
N LEU A 371 -8.42 16.38 -29.71
CA LEU A 371 -8.84 16.39 -28.31
C LEU A 371 -10.35 16.65 -28.21
N PRO A 372 -11.06 15.98 -27.29
CA PRO A 372 -12.45 16.29 -26.99
C PRO A 372 -12.65 17.79 -26.80
N SER A 373 -13.58 18.37 -27.55
CA SER A 373 -13.92 19.79 -27.41
C SER A 373 -14.41 20.14 -25.99
N SER A 374 -15.07 19.19 -25.33
CA SER A 374 -15.48 19.24 -23.93
C SER A 374 -14.27 19.35 -22.99
N LEU A 375 -13.23 18.54 -23.20
CA LEU A 375 -12.01 18.57 -22.41
C LEU A 375 -11.26 19.90 -22.57
N PHE A 376 -11.18 20.43 -23.80
CA PHE A 376 -10.58 21.75 -24.02
C PHE A 376 -11.37 22.86 -23.32
N THR A 377 -12.70 22.79 -23.35
CA THR A 377 -13.57 23.74 -22.67
C THR A 377 -13.28 23.71 -21.17
N MET A 378 -13.20 22.51 -20.59
CA MET A 378 -12.82 22.33 -19.19
C MET A 378 -11.45 22.95 -18.89
N ILE A 379 -10.43 22.63 -19.70
CA ILE A 379 -9.05 23.13 -19.52
C ILE A 379 -8.99 24.65 -19.56
N ALA A 380 -9.80 25.30 -20.41
CA ALA A 380 -9.84 26.75 -20.50
C ALA A 380 -10.24 27.41 -19.18
N HIS A 381 -11.12 26.77 -18.39
CA HIS A 381 -11.63 27.30 -17.11
C HIS A 381 -10.58 27.42 -15.99
N PHE A 382 -9.49 26.65 -16.04
CA PHE A 382 -8.41 26.69 -15.04
C PHE A 382 -7.02 26.91 -15.65
N SER A 383 -6.98 27.48 -16.86
CA SER A 383 -5.76 27.83 -17.58
C SER A 383 -4.76 28.69 -16.79
N SER A 384 -5.27 29.51 -15.87
CA SER A 384 -4.47 30.43 -15.08
C SER A 384 -3.92 29.84 -13.77
N SER A 385 -4.55 28.80 -13.20
CA SER A 385 -4.19 28.23 -11.91
C SER A 385 -3.36 26.95 -12.02
N LEU A 386 -3.57 26.16 -13.07
CA LEU A 386 -3.05 24.80 -13.17
C LEU A 386 -1.51 24.77 -13.28
N GLN A 387 -0.88 24.05 -12.36
CA GLN A 387 0.58 23.90 -12.27
C GLN A 387 1.04 22.49 -12.63
N GLU A 388 0.23 21.47 -12.36
CA GLU A 388 0.55 20.07 -12.65
C GLU A 388 -0.58 19.42 -13.45
N LEU A 389 -0.22 18.81 -14.59
CA LEU A 389 -1.15 18.04 -15.41
C LEU A 389 -0.56 16.66 -15.68
N VAL A 390 -1.34 15.64 -15.34
CA VAL A 390 -1.07 14.24 -15.67
C VAL A 390 -2.17 13.75 -16.59
N LEU A 391 -1.78 13.24 -17.75
CA LEU A 391 -2.67 12.63 -18.73
C LEU A 391 -2.25 11.20 -18.94
N GLU A 392 -3.09 10.26 -18.54
CA GLU A 392 -2.97 8.85 -18.87
C GLU A 392 -4.06 8.50 -19.87
N THR A 393 -3.67 8.42 -21.12
CA THR A 393 -4.56 8.03 -22.20
C THR A 393 -4.20 6.63 -22.65
N GLY A 394 -5.19 5.75 -22.70
CA GLY A 394 -5.11 4.44 -23.34
C GLY A 394 -4.81 4.55 -24.83
N ASP A 395 -5.44 3.73 -25.67
CA ASP A 395 -5.17 3.70 -27.12
C ASP A 395 -5.79 4.89 -27.89
N ALA A 396 -6.01 6.02 -27.22
CA ALA A 396 -6.57 7.21 -27.83
C ALA A 396 -5.58 7.77 -28.86
N ARG A 397 -5.99 7.82 -30.14
CA ARG A 397 -5.19 8.41 -31.21
C ARG A 397 -5.19 9.93 -31.10
N TRP A 398 -4.21 10.50 -30.39
CA TRP A 398 -4.06 11.95 -30.30
C TRP A 398 -3.77 12.57 -31.67
N SER A 399 -4.36 13.74 -31.92
CA SER A 399 -3.91 14.60 -33.02
C SER A 399 -2.42 14.94 -32.87
N ARG A 400 -1.73 15.15 -34.00
CA ARG A 400 -0.32 15.56 -33.99
C ARG A 400 -0.06 16.79 -33.12
N THR A 401 -1.02 17.71 -33.02
CA THR A 401 -0.88 18.96 -32.26
C THR A 401 -1.46 18.89 -30.84
N GLY A 402 -2.14 17.81 -30.45
CA GLY A 402 -2.97 17.79 -29.24
C GLY A 402 -2.23 18.22 -27.97
N TYR A 403 -1.06 17.63 -27.67
CA TYR A 403 -0.26 18.05 -26.52
C TYR A 403 0.25 19.49 -26.61
N THR A 404 0.59 19.95 -27.82
CA THR A 404 1.02 21.34 -28.01
C THR A 404 -0.12 22.32 -27.79
N ASP A 405 -1.34 21.95 -28.17
CA ASP A 405 -2.54 22.75 -27.98
C ASP A 405 -2.89 22.84 -26.48
N ILE A 406 -2.72 21.76 -25.72
CA ILE A 406 -2.85 21.76 -24.25
C ILE A 406 -1.84 22.71 -23.61
N LEU A 407 -0.56 22.62 -23.98
CA LEU A 407 0.47 23.50 -23.43
C LEU A 407 0.26 24.98 -23.80
N ARG A 408 -0.36 25.26 -24.95
CA ARG A 408 -0.78 26.63 -25.31
C ARG A 408 -1.94 27.11 -24.43
N ALA A 409 -2.89 26.24 -24.14
CA ALA A 409 -4.02 26.55 -23.26
C ALA A 409 -3.61 26.70 -21.78
N LEU A 410 -2.47 26.13 -21.38
CA LEU A 410 -1.99 26.09 -19.99
C LEU A 410 -0.63 26.79 -19.83
N PRO A 411 -0.57 28.14 -19.92
CA PRO A 411 0.69 28.88 -19.88
C PRO A 411 1.42 28.81 -18.53
N ASN A 412 0.71 28.47 -17.44
CA ASN A 412 1.26 28.41 -16.08
C ASN A 412 1.75 27.03 -15.64
N LEU A 413 1.69 26.04 -16.54
CA LEU A 413 2.05 24.66 -16.24
C LEU A 413 3.54 24.51 -15.90
N ARG A 414 3.81 23.86 -14.77
CA ARG A 414 5.17 23.57 -14.25
C ARG A 414 5.55 22.11 -14.43
N CYS A 415 4.59 21.20 -14.30
CA CYS A 415 4.81 19.77 -14.45
C CYS A 415 3.82 19.21 -15.46
N PHE A 416 4.33 18.52 -16.49
CA PHE A 416 3.51 17.86 -17.49
C PHE A 416 3.89 16.38 -17.59
N THR A 417 2.92 15.50 -17.39
CA THR A 417 3.11 14.06 -17.55
C THR A 417 2.12 13.54 -18.58
N ALA A 418 2.61 12.87 -19.62
CA ALA A 418 1.81 12.16 -20.60
C ALA A 418 2.18 10.68 -20.58
N ARG A 419 1.18 9.81 -20.43
CA ARG A 419 1.31 8.35 -20.48
C ARG A 419 0.37 7.85 -21.56
N ASN A 420 0.95 7.38 -22.66
CA ASN A 420 0.22 6.86 -23.81
C ASN A 420 0.32 5.35 -23.87
N LEU A 421 -0.76 4.68 -24.27
CA LEU A 421 -0.72 3.31 -24.77
C LEU A 421 -0.75 3.35 -26.30
N ILE A 422 0.19 2.65 -26.96
CA ILE A 422 0.28 2.61 -28.43
C ILE A 422 0.10 1.17 -28.87
N ARG A 423 -1.05 0.83 -29.47
CA ARG A 423 -1.30 -0.53 -29.97
C ARG A 423 -0.94 -0.72 -31.45
N ASP A 424 -0.62 0.36 -32.16
CA ASP A 424 -0.23 0.29 -33.57
C ASP A 424 1.13 -0.41 -33.71
N LYS A 425 1.07 -1.70 -34.04
CA LYS A 425 2.23 -2.61 -34.13
C LYS A 425 3.21 -2.24 -35.25
N GLU A 426 2.84 -1.32 -36.14
CA GLU A 426 3.66 -0.90 -37.28
C GLU A 426 4.40 0.43 -37.05
N LYS A 427 4.02 1.21 -36.02
CA LYS A 427 4.67 2.49 -35.71
C LYS A 427 5.62 2.38 -34.52
N PHE A 428 6.88 2.73 -34.78
CA PHE A 428 7.93 2.75 -33.74
C PHE A 428 7.74 3.89 -32.73
N ASN A 429 7.13 5.03 -33.09
CA ASN A 429 6.96 6.14 -32.15
C ASN A 429 5.66 6.92 -32.38
N SER A 430 5.16 7.63 -31.37
CA SER A 430 4.03 8.55 -31.53
C SER A 430 4.44 9.85 -32.24
N GLU A 431 3.76 10.16 -33.35
CA GLU A 431 3.92 11.44 -34.06
C GLU A 431 3.54 12.65 -33.19
N CYS A 432 2.63 12.49 -32.21
CA CYS A 432 2.20 13.59 -31.36
C CYS A 432 3.25 13.97 -30.32
N ILE A 433 3.96 12.99 -29.74
CA ILE A 433 5.05 13.25 -28.80
C ILE A 433 6.28 13.76 -29.56
N LEU A 434 6.62 13.22 -30.74
CA LEU A 434 7.70 13.79 -31.55
C LEU A 434 7.43 15.26 -31.89
N HIS A 435 6.22 15.57 -32.33
CA HIS A 435 5.83 16.94 -32.64
C HIS A 435 5.85 17.84 -31.40
N LEU A 436 5.45 17.33 -30.23
CA LEU A 436 5.59 18.04 -28.95
C LEU A 436 7.06 18.36 -28.65
N ILE A 437 7.96 17.37 -28.75
CA ILE A 437 9.40 17.54 -28.52
C ILE A 437 9.95 18.62 -29.47
N GLN A 438 9.67 18.51 -30.77
CA GLN A 438 10.10 19.49 -31.78
C GLN A 438 9.62 20.92 -31.49
N ARG A 439 8.42 21.07 -30.92
CA ARG A 439 7.85 22.39 -30.57
C ARG A 439 8.36 22.94 -29.24
N LEU A 440 8.81 22.07 -28.34
CA LEU A 440 9.47 22.46 -27.10
C LEU A 440 10.95 22.82 -27.31
N THR A 441 11.58 22.30 -28.38
CA THR A 441 12.94 22.67 -28.79
C THR A 441 12.99 24.14 -29.18
N ILE A 442 13.91 24.89 -28.57
CA ILE A 442 14.03 26.34 -28.81
C ILE A 442 15.12 26.58 -29.86
N PRO A 443 14.79 27.13 -31.04
CA PRO A 443 15.79 27.45 -32.04
C PRO A 443 16.75 28.54 -31.56
N SER A 444 18.01 28.48 -31.99
CA SER A 444 19.08 29.41 -31.58
C SER A 444 18.81 30.89 -31.91
N THR A 445 17.80 31.20 -32.72
CA THR A 445 17.49 32.54 -33.27
C THR A 445 16.10 33.05 -32.90
N SER A 446 15.35 32.36 -32.02
CA SER A 446 13.93 32.67 -31.77
C SER A 446 13.67 33.73 -30.70
N ASP A 447 12.59 34.48 -30.88
CA ASP A 447 12.02 35.37 -29.88
C ASP A 447 11.61 34.60 -28.62
N LEU A 448 12.24 34.94 -27.49
CA LEU A 448 11.99 34.32 -26.18
C LEU A 448 10.59 34.61 -25.61
N GLN A 449 9.80 35.46 -26.25
CA GLN A 449 8.47 35.87 -25.78
C GLN A 449 7.38 34.80 -26.01
N ASN A 450 7.55 33.87 -26.97
CA ASN A 450 6.53 32.90 -27.36
C ASN A 450 6.97 31.44 -27.19
N VAL A 451 7.83 31.17 -26.21
CA VAL A 451 8.30 29.80 -25.92
C VAL A 451 7.16 28.96 -25.34
N LEU A 452 6.84 27.83 -26.01
CA LEU A 452 5.85 26.88 -25.51
C LEU A 452 6.29 26.28 -24.17
N GLY A 453 5.37 26.24 -23.21
CA GLY A 453 5.67 25.75 -21.86
C GLY A 453 6.80 26.54 -21.20
N SER A 454 6.81 27.86 -21.32
CA SER A 454 7.87 28.72 -20.76
C SER A 454 8.05 28.54 -19.25
N LYS A 455 7.01 28.17 -18.50
CA LYS A 455 7.07 27.89 -17.05
C LYS A 455 7.32 26.42 -16.68
N LEU A 456 7.46 25.54 -17.68
CA LEU A 456 7.64 24.10 -17.47
C LEU A 456 9.00 23.80 -16.83
N ARG A 457 8.97 23.04 -15.74
CA ARG A 457 10.13 22.58 -14.95
C ARG A 457 10.30 21.07 -14.98
N ALA A 458 9.22 20.32 -15.14
CA ALA A 458 9.25 18.87 -15.21
C ALA A 458 8.42 18.37 -16.39
N ILE A 459 8.99 17.44 -17.17
CA ILE A 459 8.26 16.73 -18.22
C ILE A 459 8.50 15.23 -18.12
N SER A 460 7.43 14.43 -18.15
CA SER A 460 7.52 12.97 -18.16
C SER A 460 6.66 12.43 -19.30
N LEU A 461 7.29 11.74 -20.24
CA LEU A 461 6.65 11.17 -21.42
C LEU A 461 6.82 9.66 -21.36
N THR A 462 5.71 8.92 -21.30
CA THR A 462 5.73 7.46 -21.28
C THR A 462 4.94 6.93 -22.47
N GLU A 463 5.54 6.05 -23.27
CA GLU A 463 4.85 5.33 -24.35
C GLU A 463 4.85 3.82 -24.05
N ARG A 464 3.68 3.23 -23.85
CA ARG A 464 3.53 1.79 -23.58
C ARG A 464 3.33 1.01 -24.88
N GLN A 465 3.85 -0.22 -24.92
CA GLN A 465 3.74 -1.17 -26.05
C GLN A 465 4.43 -0.73 -27.35
N THR A 466 5.52 0.02 -27.28
CA THR A 466 6.23 0.54 -28.45
C THR A 466 7.75 0.54 -28.27
N PHE A 467 8.50 0.83 -29.34
CA PHE A 467 9.97 0.75 -29.39
C PHE A 467 10.59 2.12 -29.65
N MET A 468 11.40 2.61 -28.73
CA MET A 468 12.09 3.89 -28.94
C MET A 468 13.09 3.81 -30.10
N SER A 469 12.97 4.71 -31.09
CA SER A 469 14.03 4.90 -32.10
C SER A 469 15.11 5.86 -31.62
N MET A 470 16.33 5.70 -32.14
CA MET A 470 17.46 6.59 -31.82
C MET A 470 17.18 8.05 -32.16
N ASP A 471 16.56 8.32 -33.32
CA ASP A 471 16.18 9.67 -33.73
C ASP A 471 15.26 10.35 -32.71
N TYR A 472 14.44 9.57 -32.02
CA TYR A 472 13.52 10.06 -31.01
C TYR A 472 14.23 10.45 -29.72
N ALA A 473 15.15 9.60 -29.26
CA ALA A 473 16.02 9.89 -28.11
C ALA A 473 16.88 11.13 -28.38
N VAL A 474 17.46 11.23 -29.59
CA VAL A 474 18.26 12.38 -30.01
C VAL A 474 17.42 13.65 -30.04
N ALA A 475 16.22 13.62 -30.64
CA ALA A 475 15.34 14.78 -30.66
C ALA A 475 14.93 15.24 -29.25
N PHE A 476 14.69 14.29 -28.33
CA PHE A 476 14.41 14.60 -26.92
C PHE A 476 15.59 15.27 -26.24
N LEU A 477 16.81 14.76 -26.44
CA LEU A 477 18.03 15.36 -25.88
C LEU A 477 18.32 16.75 -26.48
N ASP A 478 18.12 16.93 -27.79
CA ASP A 478 18.27 18.22 -28.47
C ASP A 478 17.31 19.27 -27.86
N MET A 479 16.08 18.86 -27.58
CA MET A 479 15.09 19.69 -26.88
C MET A 479 15.60 20.10 -25.49
N LEU A 480 16.09 19.15 -24.68
CA LEU A 480 16.59 19.44 -23.34
C LEU A 480 17.81 20.36 -23.35
N GLU A 481 18.76 20.12 -24.24
CA GLU A 481 19.95 20.96 -24.39
C GLU A 481 19.60 22.38 -24.83
N SER A 482 18.65 22.53 -25.75
CA SER A 482 18.17 23.85 -26.19
C SER A 482 17.61 24.66 -25.01
N ARG A 483 16.91 24.01 -24.07
CA ARG A 483 16.32 24.65 -22.90
C ARG A 483 17.33 24.85 -21.77
N ALA A 484 18.30 23.95 -21.61
CA ALA A 484 19.39 24.10 -20.64
C ALA A 484 20.27 25.34 -20.92
N ARG A 485 20.46 25.70 -22.19
CA ARG A 485 21.16 26.94 -22.61
C ARG A 485 20.50 28.21 -22.07
N LEU A 486 19.19 28.17 -21.79
CA LEU A 486 18.41 29.33 -21.37
C LEU A 486 18.26 29.46 -19.86
N ARG A 487 19.04 28.74 -19.05
CA ARG A 487 18.97 28.74 -17.57
C ARG A 487 19.00 30.13 -16.89
N HIS A 488 19.52 31.15 -17.58
CA HIS A 488 19.59 32.54 -17.09
C HIS A 488 18.70 33.52 -17.88
N SER A 489 17.88 33.02 -18.80
CA SER A 489 17.02 33.86 -19.63
C SER A 489 15.77 34.26 -18.87
N VAL A 490 15.45 35.55 -18.89
CA VAL A 490 14.23 36.08 -18.26
C VAL A 490 13.01 35.55 -19.02
N GLY A 491 12.09 34.88 -18.31
CA GLY A 491 10.81 34.42 -18.86
C GLY A 491 10.72 32.94 -19.22
N VAL A 492 11.83 32.19 -19.22
CA VAL A 492 11.83 30.72 -19.44
C VAL A 492 12.40 30.01 -18.22
N ALA A 493 11.60 29.14 -17.61
CA ALA A 493 12.00 28.29 -16.50
C ALA A 493 12.96 27.19 -16.98
N GLN A 494 13.95 26.89 -16.14
CA GLN A 494 14.82 25.74 -16.34
C GLN A 494 14.04 24.44 -16.15
N LEU A 495 14.19 23.50 -17.09
CA LEU A 495 13.76 22.11 -16.90
C LEU A 495 14.70 21.44 -15.90
N VAL A 496 14.15 21.07 -14.74
CA VAL A 496 14.85 20.40 -13.63
C VAL A 496 14.76 18.88 -13.77
N SER A 497 13.64 18.37 -14.29
CA SER A 497 13.41 16.94 -14.48
C SER A 497 12.82 16.66 -15.87
N ALA A 498 13.36 15.68 -16.56
CA ALA A 498 12.86 15.25 -17.85
C ALA A 498 13.01 13.74 -17.99
N GLU A 499 11.90 13.06 -18.23
CA GLU A 499 11.89 11.60 -18.39
C GLU A 499 11.19 11.20 -19.67
N LEU A 500 11.79 10.24 -20.37
CA LEU A 500 11.25 9.58 -21.53
C LEU A 500 11.32 8.07 -21.30
N ARG A 501 10.16 7.42 -21.17
CA ARG A 501 10.02 6.01 -20.79
C ARG A 501 9.26 5.21 -21.84
N TYR A 502 9.68 3.98 -22.07
CA TYR A 502 9.02 3.05 -22.99
C TYR A 502 8.83 1.68 -22.36
N THR A 503 7.75 0.98 -22.73
CA THR A 503 7.56 -0.43 -22.35
C THR A 503 7.38 -1.31 -23.59
N MET A 504 8.11 -2.42 -23.64
CA MET A 504 7.95 -3.41 -24.70
C MET A 504 6.71 -4.29 -24.48
N PRO A 505 6.02 -4.73 -25.57
CA PRO A 505 4.93 -5.70 -25.45
C PRO A 505 5.45 -7.09 -25.05
N PRO A 506 4.75 -7.81 -24.14
CA PRO A 506 5.24 -9.05 -23.51
C PRO A 506 5.46 -10.23 -24.47
N ILE A 507 4.90 -10.19 -25.70
CA ILE A 507 4.83 -11.36 -26.60
C ILE A 507 5.99 -11.44 -27.61
N LYS A 508 6.82 -10.38 -27.76
CA LYS A 508 7.83 -10.31 -28.84
C LYS A 508 9.30 -10.21 -28.40
N ALA A 509 9.62 -10.53 -27.14
CA ALA A 509 11.02 -10.56 -26.66
C ALA A 509 11.94 -11.57 -27.40
N GLN A 510 11.40 -12.46 -28.26
CA GLN A 510 12.16 -13.50 -28.95
C GLN A 510 12.31 -13.35 -30.48
N ILE A 511 11.59 -12.44 -31.16
CA ILE A 511 11.55 -12.45 -32.65
C ILE A 511 12.31 -11.26 -33.29
N HIS A 512 12.68 -10.23 -32.52
CA HIS A 512 13.39 -9.04 -33.04
C HIS A 512 14.69 -8.72 -32.27
N SER A 513 15.35 -9.72 -31.68
CA SER A 513 16.63 -9.52 -30.96
C SER A 513 17.79 -9.06 -31.85
N ASP A 514 17.69 -9.20 -33.18
CA ASP A 514 18.85 -9.02 -34.05
C ASP A 514 19.04 -7.57 -34.55
N HIS A 515 18.10 -6.66 -34.27
CA HIS A 515 18.17 -5.26 -34.72
C HIS A 515 17.84 -4.19 -33.66
N ILE A 516 17.50 -4.59 -32.43
CA ILE A 516 17.27 -3.64 -31.33
C ILE A 516 18.51 -3.66 -30.43
N SER A 517 19.55 -2.95 -30.84
CA SER A 517 20.62 -2.58 -29.92
C SER A 517 20.00 -1.81 -28.77
N ASN A 518 20.25 -2.20 -27.52
CA ASN A 518 19.84 -1.45 -26.33
C ASN A 518 20.36 0.01 -26.41
N TYR A 519 19.56 0.92 -26.98
CA TYR A 519 19.93 2.32 -27.23
C TYR A 519 20.23 3.09 -25.94
N VAL A 520 19.66 2.63 -24.82
CA VAL A 520 19.96 3.12 -23.45
C VAL A 520 21.43 2.90 -23.06
N GLY A 521 22.15 2.03 -23.78
CA GLY A 521 23.58 1.77 -23.60
C GLY A 521 24.51 2.49 -24.58
N ASP A 522 24.00 3.33 -25.50
CA ASP A 522 24.86 4.06 -26.43
C ASP A 522 25.72 5.11 -25.67
N PRO A 523 27.06 5.05 -25.76
CA PRO A 523 27.95 5.97 -25.05
C PRO A 523 27.68 7.45 -25.37
N SER A 524 27.20 7.76 -26.58
CA SER A 524 26.89 9.14 -27.00
C SER A 524 25.67 9.70 -26.28
N VAL A 525 24.62 8.89 -26.10
CA VAL A 525 23.40 9.25 -25.36
C VAL A 525 23.71 9.40 -23.87
N LEU A 526 24.45 8.44 -23.31
CA LEU A 526 24.87 8.47 -21.90
C LEU A 526 25.72 9.71 -21.58
N CYS A 527 26.67 10.05 -22.44
CA CYS A 527 27.50 11.24 -22.27
C CYS A 527 26.65 12.53 -22.25
N ARG A 528 25.67 12.65 -23.15
CA ARG A 528 24.75 13.81 -23.18
C ARG A 528 23.87 13.88 -21.93
N ILE A 529 23.35 12.74 -21.45
CA ILE A 529 22.57 12.66 -20.20
C ILE A 529 23.41 13.10 -18.99
N GLU A 530 24.67 12.64 -18.91
CA GLU A 530 25.59 13.06 -17.84
C GLU A 530 25.89 14.56 -17.89
N GLN A 531 26.10 15.13 -19.07
CA GLN A 531 26.29 16.58 -19.25
C GLN A 531 25.06 17.37 -18.81
N LEU A 532 23.85 16.92 -19.16
CA LEU A 532 22.60 17.53 -18.69
C LEU A 532 22.47 17.45 -17.16
N ARG A 533 22.86 16.32 -16.55
CA ARG A 533 22.86 16.13 -15.10
C ARG A 533 23.84 17.08 -14.40
N GLN A 534 25.05 17.26 -14.95
CA GLN A 534 26.01 18.25 -14.46
C GLN A 534 25.48 19.68 -14.57
N ASN A 535 24.65 19.96 -15.59
CA ASN A 535 23.98 21.25 -15.77
C ASN A 535 22.72 21.44 -14.90
N GLY A 536 22.40 20.48 -14.03
CA GLY A 536 21.29 20.56 -13.07
C GLY A 536 19.94 20.07 -13.60
N THR A 537 19.90 19.43 -14.77
CA THR A 537 18.70 18.78 -15.32
C THR A 537 18.80 17.28 -15.12
N LEU A 538 17.93 16.71 -14.29
CA LEU A 538 17.79 15.26 -14.14
C LEU A 538 17.10 14.71 -15.40
N CYS A 539 17.86 13.98 -16.22
CA CYS A 539 17.35 13.36 -17.45
C CYS A 539 17.37 11.84 -17.31
N GLY A 540 16.27 11.19 -17.66
CA GLY A 540 16.15 9.74 -17.74
C GLY A 540 15.57 9.32 -19.09
N VAL A 541 16.32 8.48 -19.82
CA VAL A 541 15.82 7.77 -21.00
C VAL A 541 15.91 6.30 -20.67
N SER A 542 14.77 5.63 -20.47
CA SER A 542 14.77 4.27 -19.94
C SER A 542 13.72 3.39 -20.61
N GLU A 543 14.13 2.16 -20.85
CA GLU A 543 13.23 1.07 -21.17
C GLU A 543 12.79 0.39 -19.87
N TYR A 544 11.50 0.15 -19.72
CA TYR A 544 10.91 -0.48 -18.54
C TYR A 544 10.25 -1.80 -18.96
N SER A 545 10.77 -2.92 -18.47
CA SER A 545 10.13 -4.23 -18.59
C SER A 545 9.03 -4.35 -17.55
N MET A 546 7.77 -4.56 -17.98
CA MET A 546 6.66 -4.90 -17.08
C MET A 546 6.79 -6.31 -16.54
#